data_AF-A0A3D5G7W0-F1
#
_entry.id   AF-A0A3D5G7W0-F1
#
_cell.length_a   1.000
_cell.length_b   1.000
_cell.length_c   1.000
_cell.angle_alpha   90.00
_cell.angle_beta   90.00
_cell.angle_gamma   90.00
#
_symmetry.space_group_name_H-M   'P 1'
#
loop_
_entity.id
_entity.type
_entity.pdbx_description
1 polymer ?
#
loop_
_entity_poly.entity_id
_entity_poly.type
_entity_poly.pdbx_seq_one_letter_code
_entity_poly.pdbx_strand_id
1 'polypeptide(L)' 'LAEQQGRLAEQQGRLAEQQGRLVAESALRSLISQLLNSGTNLEQVAQMMNLSTSEVERLVGRNQ' A
#
# COMPACT_ATOMS: atom_id res chain seq x y z
N LEU A 1 20.94 -14.81 -27.29
CA LEU A 1 21.42 -13.69 -26.44
C LEU A 1 20.35 -12.62 -26.25
N ALA A 2 19.75 -12.09 -27.32
CA ALA A 2 18.68 -11.08 -27.24
C ALA A 2 17.47 -11.53 -26.40
N GLU A 3 16.98 -12.76 -26.58
CA GLU A 3 15.83 -13.27 -25.82
C GLU A 3 16.09 -13.41 -24.32
N GLN A 4 17.33 -13.75 -23.94
CA GLN A 4 17.70 -13.83 -22.52
C GLN A 4 17.74 -12.43 -21.90
N GLN A 5 18.23 -11.43 -22.63
CA GLN A 5 18.23 -10.03 -22.18
C GLN A 5 16.80 -9.49 -22.05
N GLY A 6 15.90 -9.82 -22.99
CA GLY A 6 14.49 -9.46 -22.92
C GLY A 6 13.80 -9.98 -21.65
N ARG A 7 13.94 -11.29 -21.35
CA ARG A 7 13.36 -11.90 -20.15
C ARG A 7 13.91 -11.32 -18.84
N LEU A 8 15.17 -10.88 -18.82
CA LEU A 8 15.76 -10.22 -17.65
C LEU A 8 15.19 -8.81 -17.45
N ALA A 9 15.05 -8.03 -18.53
CA ALA A 9 14.45 -6.71 -18.47
C ALA A 9 13.00 -6.76 -17.97
N GLU A 10 12.20 -7.74 -18.44
CA GLU A 10 10.83 -7.94 -17.97
C GLU A 10 10.76 -8.29 -16.47
N GLN A 11 11.66 -9.14 -15.99
CA GLN A 11 11.73 -9.48 -14.57
C GLN A 11 12.10 -8.25 -13.71
N GLN A 12 13.07 -7.45 -14.16
CA GLN A 12 13.43 -6.22 -13.48
C GLN A 12 12.27 -5.23 -13.45
N GLY A 13 11.52 -5.10 -14.56
CA GLY A 13 10.31 -4.28 -14.62
C GLY A 13 9.25 -4.70 -13.60
N ARG A 14 8.96 -6.01 -13.52
CA ARG A 14 8.01 -6.54 -12.52
C ARG A 14 8.47 -6.30 -11.08
N LEU A 15 9.76 -6.45 -10.79
CA LEU A 15 10.32 -6.18 -9.47
C LEU A 15 10.25 -4.69 -9.11
N ALA A 16 10.51 -3.80 -10.06
CA ALA A 16 10.38 -2.37 -9.85
C ALA A 16 8.92 -1.97 -9.55
N GLU A 17 7.95 -2.55 -10.28
CA GLU A 17 6.53 -2.31 -10.03
C GLU A 17 6.10 -2.81 -8.65
N GLN A 18 6.53 -4.02 -8.26
CA GLN A 18 6.24 -4.56 -6.92
C GLN A 18 6.82 -3.68 -5.82
N GLN A 19 8.05 -3.20 -5.96
CA GLN A 19 8.65 -2.26 -5.02
C GLN A 19 7.85 -0.95 -4.94
N GLY A 20 7.44 -0.41 -6.09
CA GLY A 20 6.60 0.80 -6.12
C GLY A 20 5.27 0.61 -5.37
N ARG A 21 4.61 -0.55 -5.55
CA ARG A 21 3.38 -0.90 -4.83
C ARG A 21 3.60 -0.99 -3.31
N LEU A 22 4.67 -1.64 -2.87
CA LEU A 22 5.00 -1.77 -1.45
C LEU A 22 5.30 -0.41 -0.79
N VAL A 23 6.01 0.48 -1.48
CA VAL A 23 6.28 1.84 -1.00
C VAL A 23 4.98 2.64 -0.88
N ALA A 24 4.10 2.57 -1.89
CA ALA A 24 2.81 3.25 -1.86
C ALA A 24 1.91 2.73 -0.72
N GLU A 25 1.84 1.42 -0.52
CA GLU A 25 1.08 0.81 0.58
C GLU A 25 1.64 1.23 1.95
N SER A 26 2.97 1.25 2.10
CA SER A 26 3.63 1.69 3.34
C SER A 26 3.35 3.16 3.66
N ALA A 27 3.37 4.03 2.64
CA ALA A 27 3.04 5.44 2.78
C ALA A 27 1.57 5.64 3.18
N LEU A 28 0.65 4.91 2.52
CA LEU A 28 -0.77 4.94 2.84
C LEU A 28 -1.03 4.50 4.28
N ARG A 29 -0.43 3.38 4.71
CA ARG A 29 -0.52 2.88 6.08
C ARG A 29 -0.02 3.91 7.11
N SER A 30 1.10 4.58 6.80
CA SER A 30 1.66 5.62 7.66
C SER A 30 0.69 6.79 7.82
N LEU A 31 0.12 7.27 6.70
CA LEU A 31 -0.86 8.36 6.72
C LEU A 31 -2.12 7.99 7.52
N ILE A 32 -2.68 6.80 7.27
CA ILE A 32 -3.84 6.29 8.01
C ILE A 32 -3.53 6.25 9.52
N SER A 33 -2.36 5.75 9.90
CA SER A 33 -1.95 5.68 11.31
C SER A 33 -1.84 7.06 11.95
N GLN A 34 -1.30 8.05 11.22
CA GLN A 34 -1.21 9.44 11.69
C GLN A 34 -2.59 10.07 11.90
N LEU A 35 -3.53 9.86 10.97
CA LEU A 35 -4.90 10.35 11.09
C LEU A 35 -5.58 9.75 12.34
N LEU A 36 -5.50 8.44 12.52
CA LEU A 36 -6.06 7.77 13.69
C LEU A 36 -5.44 8.27 15.00
N ASN A 37 -4.12 8.53 15.01
CA ASN A 37 -3.42 9.08 16.18
C ASN A 37 -3.77 10.55 16.46
N SER A 38 -4.25 11.30 15.46
CA SER A 38 -4.75 12.68 15.64
C SER A 38 -6.17 12.76 16.22
N GLY A 39 -6.81 11.61 16.46
CA GLY A 39 -8.18 11.51 16.97
C GLY A 39 -9.26 11.41 15.88
N THR A 40 -8.89 11.37 14.60
CA THR A 40 -9.81 11.00 13.52
C THR A 40 -10.30 9.58 13.73
N ASN A 41 -11.62 9.36 13.67
CA ASN A 41 -12.16 8.01 13.87
C ASN A 41 -11.97 7.14 12.61
N LEU A 42 -12.16 5.83 12.77
CA LEU A 42 -11.95 4.85 11.69
C LEU A 42 -12.84 5.11 10.47
N GLU A 43 -14.11 5.48 10.69
CA GLU A 43 -15.09 5.74 9.64
C GLU A 43 -14.73 6.97 8.80
N GLN A 44 -14.27 8.05 9.43
CA GLN A 44 -13.81 9.26 8.76
C GLN A 44 -12.57 8.96 7.92
N VAL A 45 -11.59 8.21 8.45
CA VAL A 45 -10.41 7.82 7.67
C VAL A 45 -10.80 6.96 6.47
N ALA A 46 -11.71 6.00 6.66
CA ALA A 46 -12.23 5.17 5.58
C ALA A 46 -12.89 6.00 4.47
N GLN A 47 -13.74 6.96 4.86
CA GLN A 47 -14.39 7.89 3.93
C GLN A 47 -13.38 8.79 3.19
N MET A 48 -12.39 9.34 3.90
CA MET A 48 -11.34 10.19 3.31
C MET A 48 -10.49 9.43 2.28
N MET A 49 -10.23 8.16 2.53
CA MET A 49 -9.40 7.31 1.68
C MET A 49 -10.18 6.54 0.62
N ASN A 50 -11.51 6.68 0.59
CA ASN A 50 -12.41 5.87 -0.24
C ASN A 50 -12.18 4.36 -0.05
N LEU A 51 -12.04 3.95 1.21
CA LEU A 51 -11.83 2.58 1.66
C LEU A 51 -12.99 2.14 2.58
N SER A 52 -13.11 0.84 2.80
CA SER A 52 -13.96 0.30 3.87
C SER A 52 -13.24 0.39 5.21
N THR A 53 -13.97 0.46 6.32
CA THR A 53 -13.39 0.42 7.67
C THR A 53 -12.54 -0.83 7.90
N SER A 54 -12.96 -2.00 7.40
CA SER A 54 -12.18 -3.24 7.47
C SER A 54 -10.87 -3.19 6.66
N GLU A 55 -10.82 -2.43 5.55
CA GLU A 55 -9.58 -2.21 4.79
C GLU A 55 -8.60 -1.35 5.61
N VAL A 56 -9.11 -0.27 6.22
CA VAL A 56 -8.33 0.59 7.11
C VAL A 56 -7.75 -0.23 8.28
N GLU A 57 -8.55 -1.08 8.92
CA GLU A 57 -8.10 -1.97 10.00
C GLU A 57 -7.03 -2.97 9.56
N ARG A 58 -7.19 -3.56 8.37
CA ARG A 58 -6.19 -4.47 7.79
C ARG A 58 -4.87 -3.74 7.54
N LEU A 59 -4.92 -2.53 6.96
CA LEU A 59 -3.73 -1.72 6.69
C LEU A 59 -2.98 -1.35 7.97
N VAL A 60 -3.68 -1.04 9.07
CA VAL A 60 -3.01 -0.72 10.35
C VAL A 60 -2.65 -1.93 11.20
N GLY A 61 -3.05 -3.14 10.80
CA GLY A 61 -2.75 -4.39 11.52
C GLY A 61 -3.57 -4.58 12.79
N ARG A 62 -4.78 -4.01 12.87
CA ARG A 62 -5.69 -4.18 14.03
C ARG A 62 -6.49 -5.48 14.01
N ASN A 63 -6.51 -6.20 12.88
CA ASN A 63 -7.22 -7.47 12.69
C ASN A 63 -6.25 -8.66 12.49
N GLN A 64 -5.27 -8.84 13.39
CA GLN A 64 -4.41 -10.03 13.46
C GLN A 64 -4.59 -10.76 14.79
#